data_AF-A0A0M3JGW6-F1
#
_entry.id   AF-A0A0M3JGW6-F1
#
_cell.length_a   1.000
_cell.length_b   1.000
_cell.length_c   1.000
_cell.angle_alpha   90.00
_cell.angle_beta   90.00
_cell.angle_gamma   90.00
#
_symmetry.space_group_name_H-M   'P 1'
#
loop_
_entity.id
_entity.type
_entity.pdbx_description
1 polymer ?
#
loop_
_entity_poly.entity_id
_entity_poly.type
_entity_poly.pdbx_seq_one_letter_code
_entity_poly.pdbx_strand_id
1 'polypeptide(L)' 'MIKFEEAISALKLLAIPTASALLLKSEIKKSPEEMLSKILAPYDVSLIGRDNALALLEQRCDLQLDDADVGLRIQSPF' A
#
# COMPACT_ATOMS: atom_id res chain seq x y z
N MET A 1 9.31 19.80 -13.86
CA MET A 1 10.15 18.80 -13.16
C MET A 1 9.34 17.82 -12.30
N ILE A 2 8.14 18.20 -11.83
CA ILE A 2 7.26 17.40 -10.93
C ILE A 2 6.94 15.97 -11.45
N LYS A 3 6.72 15.81 -12.77
CA LYS A 3 6.32 14.51 -13.36
C LYS A 3 7.33 13.37 -13.17
N PHE A 4 8.62 13.68 -13.05
CA PHE A 4 9.64 12.64 -12.90
C PHE A 4 9.67 12.09 -11.47
N GLU A 5 9.62 12.96 -10.46
CA GLU A 5 9.61 12.57 -9.05
C GLU A 5 8.35 11.79 -8.68
N GLU A 6 7.21 12.17 -9.24
CA GLU A 6 5.95 11.42 -9.12
C GLU A 6 6.08 10.01 -9.72
N ALA A 7 6.68 9.88 -10.90
CA ALA A 7 6.90 8.58 -11.53
C ALA A 7 7.84 7.69 -10.70
N ILE A 8 8.94 8.26 -10.18
CA ILE A 8 9.86 7.54 -9.30
C ILE A 8 9.16 7.10 -8.01
N SER A 9 8.34 7.97 -7.42
CA SER A 9 7.59 7.63 -6.21
C SER A 9 6.59 6.48 -6.48
N ALA A 10 5.89 6.51 -7.62
CA ALA A 10 4.97 5.45 -8.00
C ALA A 10 5.70 4.11 -8.18
N LEU A 11 6.85 4.13 -8.86
CA LEU A 11 7.68 2.94 -9.03
C LEU A 11 8.20 2.40 -7.69
N LYS A 12 8.63 3.26 -6.77
CA LYS A 12 9.03 2.87 -5.41
C LYS A 12 7.88 2.18 -4.67
N LEU A 13 6.68 2.75 -4.71
CA LEU A 13 5.49 2.18 -4.06
C LEU A 13 5.13 0.80 -4.65
N LEU A 14 5.20 0.66 -5.98
CA LEU A 14 4.95 -0.61 -6.67
C LEU A 14 6.02 -1.67 -6.37
N ALA A 15 7.27 -1.26 -6.14
CA ALA A 15 8.39 -2.15 -5.84
C ALA A 15 8.43 -2.66 -4.38
N ILE A 16 7.56 -2.16 -3.49
CA ILE A 16 7.51 -2.59 -2.09
C ILE A 16 7.24 -4.11 -2.01
N PRO A 17 7.97 -4.88 -1.18
CA PRO A 17 7.69 -6.30 -0.99
C PRO A 17 6.23 -6.59 -0.62
N THR A 18 5.65 -7.66 -1.13
CA THR A 18 4.22 -8.01 -0.99
C THR A 18 3.71 -7.90 0.45
N ALA A 19 4.41 -8.49 1.41
CA ALA A 19 4.00 -8.45 2.82
C ALA A 19 3.92 -7.02 3.37
N SER A 20 4.92 -6.19 3.08
CA SER A 20 4.95 -4.79 3.48
C SER A 20 3.88 -3.97 2.77
N ALA A 21 3.62 -4.25 1.49
CA ALA A 21 2.62 -3.55 0.70
C ALA A 21 1.18 -3.89 1.16
N LEU A 22 0.91 -5.13 1.60
CA LEU A 22 -0.36 -5.50 2.23
C LEU A 22 -0.61 -4.70 3.51
N LEU A 23 0.39 -4.64 4.40
CA LEU A 23 0.31 -3.88 5.64
C LEU A 23 0.14 -2.39 5.36
N LEU A 24 0.92 -1.85 4.42
CA LEU A 24 0.83 -0.45 4.00
C LEU A 24 -0.55 -0.11 3.43
N LYS A 25 -1.13 -0.95 2.58
CA LYS A 25 -2.50 -0.79 2.07
C LYS A 25 -3.52 -0.74 3.20
N SER A 26 -3.39 -1.63 4.19
CA SER A 26 -4.28 -1.65 5.37
C SER A 26 -4.15 -0.37 6.20
N GLU A 27 -2.91 0.08 6.42
CA GLU A 27 -2.57 1.27 7.20
C GLU A 27 -3.10 2.54 6.53
N ILE A 28 -2.88 2.71 5.22
CA ILE A 28 -3.42 3.85 4.45
C ILE A 28 -4.95 3.88 4.51
N LYS A 29 -5.63 2.73 4.44
CA LYS A 29 -7.10 2.68 4.51
C LYS A 29 -7.66 3.05 5.88
N LYS A 30 -6.98 2.68 6.97
CA LYS A 30 -7.48 2.84 8.34
C LYS A 30 -7.05 4.14 9.00
N SER A 31 -5.97 4.75 8.53
CA SER A 31 -5.37 5.90 9.21
C SER A 31 -5.93 7.26 8.75
N PRO A 32 -5.98 8.27 9.64
CA PRO A 32 -6.37 9.64 9.31
C PRO A 32 -5.46 10.28 8.25
N GLU A 33 -5.97 11.29 7.53
CA GLU A 33 -5.22 11.94 6.44
C GLU A 33 -3.95 12.64 6.92
N GLU A 34 -3.97 13.18 8.14
CA GLU A 34 -2.83 13.85 8.74
C GLU A 34 -1.65 12.89 8.99
N MET A 35 -1.91 11.58 9.02
CA MET A 35 -0.88 10.56 9.21
C MET A 35 -0.29 10.04 7.91
N LEU A 36 -0.91 10.31 6.75
CA LEU A 36 -0.51 9.73 5.47
C LEU A 36 0.98 9.96 5.16
N SER A 37 1.45 11.21 5.29
CA SER A 37 2.85 11.54 5.02
C SER A 37 3.81 10.75 5.91
N LYS A 38 3.46 10.52 7.18
CA LYS A 38 4.28 9.72 8.12
C LYS A 38 4.28 8.24 7.77
N ILE A 39 3.15 7.71 7.27
CA ILE A 39 3.01 6.32 6.83
C ILE A 39 3.83 6.07 5.55
N LEU A 40 3.88 7.04 4.64
CA LEU A 40 4.58 6.93 3.36
C LEU A 40 6.07 7.27 3.44
N ALA A 41 6.50 8.06 4.43
CA ALA A 41 7.88 8.50 4.60
C ALA A 41 8.92 7.36 4.65
N PRO A 42 8.69 6.22 5.34
CA PRO A 42 9.64 5.10 5.35
C PRO A 42 9.93 4.50 3.97
N TYR A 43 9.05 4.74 3.00
CA TYR A 43 9.15 4.23 1.63
C TYR A 43 9.63 5.29 0.64
N ASP A 44 9.88 6.52 1.11
CA ASP A 44 10.29 7.66 0.27
C ASP A 44 9.29 7.97 -0.86
N VAL A 45 7.99 7.93 -0.52
CA VAL A 45 6.85 8.17 -1.43
C VAL A 45 5.83 9.17 -0.86
N SER A 46 6.26 10.06 0.03
CA SER A 46 5.38 11.04 0.70
C SER A 46 4.73 12.07 -0.23
N LEU A 47 5.15 12.12 -1.50
CA LEU A 47 4.58 12.98 -2.53
C LEU A 47 3.27 12.43 -3.13
N ILE A 48 2.94 11.16 -2.87
CA ILE A 48 1.74 10.52 -3.41
C ILE A 48 0.57 10.72 -2.43
N GLY A 49 -0.56 11.23 -2.93
CA GLY A 49 -1.80 11.34 -2.16
C GLY A 49 -2.47 9.98 -1.93
N ARG A 50 -3.39 9.90 -0.95
CA ARG A 50 -4.05 8.66 -0.52
C ARG A 50 -4.63 7.87 -1.69
N ASP A 51 -5.48 8.52 -2.48
CA ASP A 51 -6.23 7.86 -3.56
C ASP A 51 -5.30 7.28 -4.61
N ASN A 52 -4.25 8.02 -4.98
CA ASN A 52 -3.23 7.55 -5.92
C ASN A 52 -2.42 6.37 -5.34
N ALA A 53 -2.06 6.43 -4.06
CA ALA A 53 -1.34 5.33 -3.41
C ALA A 53 -2.20 4.06 -3.37
N LEU A 54 -3.48 4.18 -3.03
CA LEU A 54 -4.42 3.05 -3.02
C LEU A 54 -4.63 2.49 -4.44
N ALA A 55 -4.85 3.35 -5.43
CA ALA A 55 -5.01 2.93 -6.82
C ALA A 55 -3.79 2.16 -7.34
N LEU A 56 -2.57 2.64 -7.05
CA LEU A 56 -1.33 1.94 -7.41
C LEU A 56 -1.22 0.58 -6.71
N LEU A 57 -1.57 0.50 -5.42
CA LEU A 57 -1.57 -0.77 -4.68
C LEU A 57 -2.69 -1.72 -5.13
N GLU A 58 -3.77 -1.23 -5.74
CA GLU A 58 -4.84 -2.06 -6.30
C GLU A 58 -4.48 -2.66 -7.67
N GLN A 59 -3.57 -2.03 -8.41
CA GLN A 59 -3.02 -2.57 -9.66
C GLN A 59 -2.12 -3.80 -9.46
N ARG A 60 -1.72 -4.07 -8.21
CA ARG A 60 -0.86 -5.20 -7.86
C ARG A 60 -1.66 -6.49 -7.69
N CYS A 61 -1.53 -7.40 -8.66
CA CYS A 61 -2.19 -8.70 -8.62
C CYS A 61 -1.82 -9.54 -7.39
N ASP A 62 -0.59 -9.38 -6.86
CA ASP A 62 -0.12 -10.09 -5.66
C ASP A 62 -0.77 -9.59 -4.36
N LEU A 63 -1.46 -8.44 -4.39
CA LEU A 63 -2.20 -7.88 -3.25
C LEU A 63 -3.71 -8.14 -3.34
N GLN A 64 -4.18 -8.77 -4.41
CA GLN A 64 -5.55 -9.26 -4.55
C GLN A 64 -5.69 -10.56 -3.75
N LEU A 65 -5.53 -10.45 -2.44
CA LEU A 65 -6.07 -11.46 -1.54
C LEU A 65 -7.57 -11.21 -1.52
N ASP A 66 -8.34 -12.12 -2.11
CA ASP A 66 -9.79 -12.07 -1.99
C ASP A 66 -10.14 -11.90 -0.50
N ASP A 67 -11.05 -10.98 -0.17
CA ASP A 67 -11.55 -10.79 1.21
C ASP A 67 -12.09 -12.12 1.82
N ALA A 68 -12.27 -13.16 0.99
CA ALA A 68 -12.60 -14.53 1.38
C ALA A 68 -11.43 -15.37 1.93
N ASP A 69 -10.18 -15.13 1.51
CA ASP A 69 -9.05 -16.03 1.81
C ASP A 69 -8.35 -15.75 3.14
N VAL A 70 -8.52 -14.54 3.69
CA VAL A 70 -7.96 -14.20 5.01
C VAL A 70 -8.83 -14.79 6.14
N GLY A 71 -10.12 -15.04 5.89
CA GLY A 71 -11.03 -15.72 6.83
C GLY A 71 -10.78 -17.22 6.96
N LEU A 72 -10.16 -17.86 5.96
CA LEU A 72 -9.96 -19.32 5.91
C LEU A 72 -8.62 -19.80 6.49
N ARG A 73 -7.69 -18.88 6.80
CA ARG A 73 -6.37 -19.25 7.37
C ARG A 73 -6.28 -19.17 8.89
N ILE A 74 -7.33 -18.68 9.57
CA ILE A 74 -7.47 -18.75 11.04
C ILE A 74 -8.49 -19.84 11.41
N GLN A 75 -8.31 -21.04 10.90
CA GLN A 75 -8.88 -22.26 11.48
C GLN A 75 -7.75 -23.29 11.57
N SER A 76 -6.87 -23.12 12.56
CA SER A 76 -5.98 -24.18 13.02
C SER A 76 -6.73 -25.03 14.05
N PRO A 77 -6.78 -26.36 13.91
CA PRO A 77 -7.48 -27.26 14.83
C PRO A 77 -6.55 -27.72 15.96
N PHE A 78 -5.96 -26.77 16.69
CA PHE A 78 -5.30 -27.07 17.96
C PHE A 78 -6.01 -26.32 19.07
#